data_AF-A0A6L9YA43-F1
#
_entry.id   AF-A0A6L9YA43-F1
#
_cell.length_a   1.000
_cell.length_b   1.000
_cell.length_c   1.000
_cell.angle_alpha   90.00
_cell.angle_beta   90.00
_cell.angle_gamma   90.00
#
_symmetry.space_group_name_H-M   'P 1'
#
loop_
_entity.id
_entity.type
_entity.pdbx_description
1 polymer ?
#
loop_
_entity_poly.entity_id
_entity_poly.type
_entity_poly.pdbx_seq_one_letter_code
_entity_poly.pdbx_strand_id
1 'polypeptide(L)'
;MQSLMGETPKTALHRYRYEDGRSESRTFGPYKKGKLTTPFLDYCWTWGYTPKIERGQLYYFETCLKHERLGVSGGCKYLEDGSLHHVTSIWETLDFFRGEPKEIDYTSSENWKGSIISTITPDLIIATTSDCQWKPINQLAQENIIVGFSNGVTVSLPETAAYDRESLIITDWLVNPGLLKRGIRHYNQEGKFSHFSLMTFMR
;
A
#
# COMPACT_ATOMS: atom_id res chain seq x y z
N MET A 1 -7.32 -32.87 27.48
CA MET A 1 -6.73 -33.23 26.18
C MET A 1 -7.60 -32.60 25.09
N GLN A 2 -7.39 -31.31 24.79
CA GLN A 2 -8.13 -30.61 23.73
C GLN A 2 -7.35 -30.76 22.43
N SER A 3 -8.02 -31.21 21.37
CA SER A 3 -7.45 -31.38 20.05
C SER A 3 -7.00 -30.04 19.47
N LEU A 4 -5.71 -29.97 19.13
CA LEU A 4 -5.18 -28.99 18.18
C LEU A 4 -5.87 -29.20 16.84
N MET A 5 -6.93 -28.42 16.54
CA MET A 5 -7.39 -28.28 15.16
C MET A 5 -6.23 -27.70 14.36
N GLY A 6 -5.71 -28.48 13.40
CA GLY A 6 -4.68 -28.00 12.49
C GLY A 6 -5.22 -26.82 11.66
N GLU A 7 -4.61 -25.64 11.84
CA GLU A 7 -4.97 -24.43 11.12
C GLU A 7 -4.73 -24.59 9.62
N THR A 8 -5.71 -24.20 8.80
CA THR A 8 -5.62 -24.29 7.33
C THR A 8 -4.65 -23.23 6.79
N PRO A 9 -3.63 -23.60 6.00
CA PRO A 9 -2.74 -22.65 5.36
C PRO A 9 -3.52 -21.68 4.46
N LYS A 10 -3.23 -20.38 4.55
CA LYS A 10 -3.81 -19.40 3.61
C LYS A 10 -3.18 -19.60 2.22
N THR A 11 -4.03 -19.56 1.20
CA THR A 11 -3.65 -19.57 -0.21
C THR A 11 -4.39 -18.44 -0.92
N ALA A 12 -3.80 -17.91 -1.99
CA ALA A 12 -4.43 -16.90 -2.85
C ALA A 12 -4.51 -17.45 -4.27
N LEU A 13 -5.72 -17.52 -4.85
CA LEU A 13 -5.92 -17.92 -6.23
C LEU A 13 -6.04 -16.68 -7.11
N HIS A 14 -5.09 -16.50 -8.02
CA HIS A 14 -5.12 -15.46 -9.02
C HIS A 14 -5.47 -16.09 -10.37
N ARG A 15 -6.43 -15.51 -11.08
CA ARG A 15 -6.80 -15.91 -12.44
C ARG A 15 -6.42 -14.78 -13.39
N TYR A 16 -5.52 -15.09 -14.31
CA TYR A 16 -5.02 -14.19 -15.33
C TYR A 16 -5.69 -14.49 -16.65
N ARG A 17 -6.00 -13.44 -17.41
CA ARG A 17 -6.41 -13.52 -18.81
C ARG A 17 -5.50 -12.61 -19.61
N TYR A 18 -4.90 -13.17 -20.65
CA TYR A 18 -3.96 -12.48 -21.53
C TYR A 18 -4.66 -12.03 -22.82
N GLU A 19 -4.07 -11.07 -23.52
CA GLU A 19 -4.62 -10.52 -24.78
C GLU A 19 -4.74 -11.57 -25.88
N ASP A 20 -3.85 -12.57 -25.90
CA ASP A 20 -3.88 -13.72 -26.82
C ASP A 20 -5.02 -14.72 -26.54
N GLY A 21 -5.90 -14.42 -25.59
CA GLY A 21 -7.01 -15.25 -25.17
C GLY A 21 -6.62 -16.37 -24.18
N ARG A 22 -5.32 -16.54 -23.89
CA ARG A 22 -4.86 -17.50 -22.90
C ARG A 22 -5.38 -17.13 -21.51
N SER A 23 -5.74 -18.15 -20.74
CA SER A 23 -6.08 -17.99 -19.33
C SER A 23 -5.16 -18.85 -18.47
N GLU A 24 -4.70 -18.30 -17.36
CA GLU A 24 -3.86 -19.02 -16.40
C GLU A 24 -4.44 -18.84 -15.01
N SER A 25 -4.39 -19.88 -14.19
CA SER A 25 -4.69 -19.78 -12.77
C SER A 25 -3.43 -20.11 -11.99
N ARG A 26 -3.00 -19.20 -11.12
CA ARG A 26 -1.91 -19.45 -10.17
C ARG A 26 -2.45 -19.41 -8.77
N THR A 27 -2.14 -20.47 -8.02
CA THR A 27 -2.32 -20.48 -6.58
C THR A 27 -1.00 -20.10 -5.94
N PHE A 28 -0.99 -19.01 -5.19
CA PHE A 28 0.13 -18.60 -4.37
C PHE A 28 -0.05 -19.14 -2.94
N GLY A 29 1.07 -19.58 -2.35
CA GLY A 29 1.10 -20.30 -1.08
C GLY A 29 1.43 -21.79 -1.27
N PRO A 30 1.25 -22.65 -0.24
CA PRO A 30 0.78 -22.30 1.09
C PRO A 30 1.76 -21.34 1.77
N TYR A 31 1.25 -20.19 2.22
CA TYR A 31 2.07 -19.29 3.02
C TYR A 31 2.26 -19.96 4.38
N LYS A 32 3.48 -20.45 4.68
CA LYS A 32 3.88 -20.72 6.07
C LYS A 32 3.58 -19.44 6.84
N LYS A 33 3.04 -19.53 8.06
CA LYS A 33 2.80 -18.37 8.93
C LYS A 33 4.12 -17.59 9.05
N GLY A 34 4.29 -16.62 8.17
CA GLY A 34 5.50 -15.87 8.04
C GLY A 34 5.50 -14.80 9.10
N LYS A 35 6.68 -14.29 9.43
CA LYS A 35 6.88 -13.02 10.12
C LYS A 35 6.30 -11.80 9.34
N LEU A 36 5.48 -12.05 8.32
CA LEU A 36 4.72 -11.08 7.55
C LEU A 36 3.53 -10.64 8.39
N THR A 37 3.73 -9.62 9.20
CA THR A 37 2.62 -8.82 9.71
C THR A 37 2.10 -7.99 8.55
N THR A 38 0.84 -8.21 8.19
CA THR A 38 0.08 -7.37 7.25
C THR A 38 -0.87 -6.57 8.13
N PRO A 39 -0.54 -5.32 8.51
CA PRO A 39 -1.49 -4.52 9.27
C PRO A 39 -2.73 -4.24 8.43
N PHE A 40 -3.89 -4.44 9.04
CA PHE A 40 -5.20 -4.15 8.47
C PHE A 40 -5.85 -3.02 9.26
N LEU A 41 -6.35 -2.00 8.57
CA LEU A 41 -6.99 -0.85 9.18
C LEU A 41 -8.10 -0.35 8.26
N ASP A 42 -9.33 -0.29 8.75
CA ASP A 42 -10.51 0.15 7.97
C ASP A 42 -10.61 -0.50 6.57
N TYR A 43 -10.51 -1.84 6.53
CA TYR A 43 -10.49 -2.67 5.31
C TYR A 43 -9.38 -2.34 4.30
N CYS A 44 -8.47 -1.43 4.64
CA CYS A 44 -7.22 -1.18 3.95
C CYS A 44 -6.14 -2.06 4.57
N TRP A 45 -5.06 -2.30 3.83
CA TRP A 45 -3.97 -3.11 4.33
C TRP A 45 -2.64 -2.72 3.71
N THR A 46 -1.57 -3.16 4.35
CA THR A 46 -0.25 -3.02 3.78
C THR A 46 0.61 -4.21 4.16
N TRP A 47 1.46 -4.68 3.26
CA TRP A 47 2.44 -5.72 3.56
C TRP A 47 3.80 -5.39 2.96
N GLY A 48 4.83 -5.99 3.53
CA GLY A 48 6.19 -5.98 3.00
C GLY A 48 6.79 -7.36 3.18
N TYR A 49 7.55 -7.84 2.19
CA TYR A 49 8.06 -9.20 2.14
C TYR A 49 8.79 -9.61 3.43
N THR A 50 9.54 -8.67 4.00
CA THR A 50 10.23 -8.77 5.29
C THR A 50 9.88 -7.57 6.19
N PRO A 51 9.97 -7.72 7.52
CA PRO A 51 9.81 -6.59 8.46
C PRO A 51 10.88 -5.51 8.35
N LYS A 52 12.05 -5.84 7.78
CA LYS A 52 13.18 -4.94 7.57
C LYS A 52 13.65 -5.02 6.12
N ILE A 53 13.95 -3.88 5.52
CA ILE A 53 14.60 -3.80 4.20
C ILE A 53 16.09 -4.16 4.40
N GLU A 54 16.52 -5.31 3.87
CA GLU A 54 17.88 -5.83 4.05
C GLU A 54 18.70 -5.71 2.76
N ARG A 55 20.00 -5.41 2.91
CA ARG A 55 20.94 -5.36 1.79
C ARG A 55 21.12 -6.75 1.18
N GLY A 56 21.26 -6.81 -0.15
CA GLY A 56 21.46 -8.08 -0.85
C GLY A 56 20.20 -8.97 -0.89
N GLN A 57 19.03 -8.43 -0.53
CA GLN A 57 17.76 -9.14 -0.61
C GLN A 57 16.75 -8.37 -1.46
N LEU A 58 15.93 -9.13 -2.18
CA LEU A 58 14.75 -8.60 -2.84
C LEU A 58 13.78 -8.04 -1.79
N TYR A 59 13.20 -6.87 -2.08
CA TYR A 59 12.16 -6.29 -1.25
C TYR A 59 10.92 -5.98 -2.08
N TYR A 60 9.78 -6.41 -1.57
CA TYR A 60 8.47 -6.08 -2.14
C TYR A 60 7.62 -5.48 -1.05
N PHE A 61 6.82 -4.49 -1.41
CA PHE A 61 5.75 -4.01 -0.56
C PHE A 61 4.52 -3.71 -1.41
N GLU A 62 3.37 -3.65 -0.74
CA GLU A 62 2.13 -3.19 -1.32
C GLU A 62 1.25 -2.58 -0.24
N THR A 63 0.56 -1.50 -0.59
CA THR A 63 -0.46 -0.86 0.23
C THR A 63 -1.76 -0.85 -0.57
N CYS A 64 -2.81 -1.44 -0.01
CA CYS A 64 -4.15 -1.41 -0.54
C CYS A 64 -5.04 -0.43 0.23
N LEU A 65 -5.74 0.42 -0.51
CA LEU A 65 -6.75 1.34 -0.04
C LEU A 65 -8.11 0.90 -0.57
N LYS A 66 -9.12 0.96 0.30
CA LYS A 66 -10.49 0.55 -0.03
C LYS A 66 -11.48 1.68 0.18
N HIS A 67 -12.43 1.80 -0.73
CA HIS A 67 -13.60 2.65 -0.59
C HIS A 67 -14.82 1.94 -1.19
N GLU A 68 -15.81 1.66 -0.35
CA GLU A 68 -17.01 0.92 -0.72
C GLU A 68 -16.67 -0.42 -1.42
N ARG A 69 -17.00 -0.52 -2.71
CA ARG A 69 -16.82 -1.70 -3.56
C ARG A 69 -15.56 -1.63 -4.43
N LEU A 70 -14.78 -0.56 -4.29
CA LEU A 70 -13.55 -0.32 -5.01
C LEU A 70 -12.34 -0.53 -4.10
N GLY A 71 -11.29 -1.11 -4.67
CA GLY A 71 -9.98 -1.25 -4.06
C GLY A 71 -8.91 -0.81 -5.03
N VAL A 72 -7.89 -0.14 -4.52
CA VAL A 72 -6.66 0.11 -5.27
C VAL A 72 -5.49 -0.36 -4.43
N SER A 73 -4.44 -0.84 -5.08
CA SER A 73 -3.16 -1.03 -4.43
C SER A 73 -2.05 -0.32 -5.19
N GLY A 74 -1.07 0.15 -4.43
CA GLY A 74 0.20 0.65 -4.92
C GLY A 74 1.31 -0.16 -4.29
N GLY A 75 2.22 -0.69 -5.10
CA GLY A 75 3.33 -1.51 -4.64
C GLY A 75 4.58 -1.31 -5.47
N CYS A 76 5.71 -1.82 -4.98
CA CYS A 76 6.93 -1.86 -5.77
C CYS A 76 7.75 -3.11 -5.48
N LYS A 77 8.73 -3.33 -6.36
CA LYS A 77 9.80 -4.29 -6.18
C LYS A 77 11.15 -3.58 -6.26
N TYR A 78 11.99 -3.79 -5.25
CA TYR A 78 13.43 -3.53 -5.31
C TYR A 78 14.20 -4.83 -5.58
N LEU A 79 15.27 -4.72 -6.37
CA LEU A 79 16.22 -5.79 -6.62
C LEU A 79 17.21 -5.94 -5.46
N GLU A 80 18.02 -7.00 -5.49
CA GLU A 80 19.00 -7.31 -4.44
C GLU A 80 20.10 -6.25 -4.32
N ASP A 81 20.38 -5.53 -5.41
CA ASP A 81 21.29 -4.38 -5.44
C ASP A 81 20.65 -3.08 -4.91
N GLY A 82 19.35 -3.10 -4.62
CA GLY A 82 18.58 -1.96 -4.11
C GLY A 82 17.99 -1.04 -5.16
N SER A 83 18.22 -1.33 -6.44
CA SER A 83 17.58 -0.61 -7.53
C SER A 83 16.07 -0.89 -7.55
N LEU A 84 15.29 0.13 -7.85
CA LEU A 84 13.87 -0.01 -8.09
C LEU A 84 13.64 -0.71 -9.44
N HIS A 85 12.98 -1.87 -9.41
CA HIS A 85 12.68 -2.64 -10.62
C HIS A 85 11.40 -2.17 -11.31
N HIS A 86 10.31 -2.06 -10.54
CA HIS A 86 9.02 -1.55 -11.03
C HIS A 86 8.16 -1.06 -9.89
N VAL A 87 7.22 -0.18 -10.24
CA VAL A 87 6.10 0.25 -9.41
C VAL A 87 4.82 -0.23 -10.09
N THR A 88 3.92 -0.82 -9.31
CA THR A 88 2.68 -1.41 -9.80
C THR A 88 1.50 -0.73 -9.13
N SER A 89 0.43 -0.49 -9.90
CA SER A 89 -0.89 -0.22 -9.36
C SER A 89 -1.87 -1.30 -9.77
N ILE A 90 -2.66 -1.79 -8.83
CA ILE A 90 -3.74 -2.74 -9.07
C ILE A 90 -5.04 -2.03 -8.76
N TRP A 91 -6.03 -2.17 -9.64
CA TRP A 91 -7.38 -1.66 -9.43
C TRP A 91 -8.34 -2.84 -9.40
N GLU A 92 -9.12 -2.93 -8.33
CA GLU A 92 -10.06 -4.00 -8.07
C GLU A 92 -11.46 -3.43 -7.82
N THR A 93 -12.48 -4.13 -8.30
CA THR A 93 -13.88 -3.79 -8.04
C THR A 93 -14.67 -5.05 -7.74
N LEU A 94 -15.62 -4.97 -6.79
CA LEU A 94 -16.59 -6.04 -6.55
C LEU A 94 -17.74 -6.04 -7.58
N ASP A 95 -17.78 -5.04 -8.46
CA ASP A 95 -18.73 -4.93 -9.57
C ASP A 95 -18.06 -5.25 -10.91
N PHE A 96 -18.78 -5.04 -12.01
CA PHE A 96 -18.17 -5.08 -13.34
C PHE A 96 -17.28 -3.84 -13.53
N PHE A 97 -16.11 -4.02 -14.17
CA PHE A 97 -15.27 -2.91 -14.63
C PHE A 97 -16.12 -1.98 -15.52
N ARG A 98 -16.55 -0.84 -14.97
CA ARG A 98 -17.35 0.17 -15.66
C ARG A 98 -16.73 1.53 -15.40
N GLY A 99 -15.76 1.91 -16.23
CA GLY A 99 -15.22 3.26 -16.19
C GLY A 99 -13.89 3.33 -16.90
N GLU A 100 -13.72 4.38 -17.70
CA GLU A 100 -12.40 4.82 -18.11
C GLU A 100 -11.73 5.51 -16.92
N PRO A 101 -10.43 5.25 -16.69
CA PRO A 101 -9.69 5.95 -15.66
C PRO A 101 -9.74 7.45 -15.88
N LYS A 102 -10.18 8.19 -14.86
CA LYS A 102 -10.09 9.65 -14.90
C LYS A 102 -8.73 10.05 -14.36
N GLU A 103 -7.99 10.83 -15.15
CA GLU A 103 -6.89 11.64 -14.63
C GLU A 103 -7.51 12.73 -13.78
N ILE A 104 -7.11 12.80 -12.51
CA ILE A 104 -7.56 13.85 -11.61
C ILE A 104 -6.33 14.41 -10.91
N ASP A 105 -6.04 15.68 -11.19
CA ASP A 105 -4.97 16.43 -10.54
C ASP A 105 -5.44 16.89 -9.16
N TYR A 106 -4.83 16.36 -8.11
CA TYR A 106 -5.11 16.73 -6.72
C TYR A 106 -4.01 17.61 -6.10
N THR A 107 -3.09 18.14 -6.92
CA THR A 107 -1.98 18.98 -6.45
C THR A 107 -2.38 20.40 -6.04
N SER A 108 -3.59 20.87 -6.39
CA SER A 108 -4.08 22.19 -5.96
C SER A 108 -4.41 22.19 -4.46
N SER A 109 -3.70 23.02 -3.70
CA SER A 109 -3.61 23.01 -2.24
C SER A 109 -4.79 23.61 -1.47
N GLU A 110 -5.85 24.05 -2.14
CA GLU A 110 -6.93 24.75 -1.46
C GLU A 110 -8.11 23.80 -1.20
N ASN A 111 -8.34 23.50 0.09
CA ASN A 111 -9.56 22.93 0.71
C ASN A 111 -9.53 21.48 1.24
N TRP A 112 -8.42 20.74 1.21
CA TRP A 112 -8.39 19.43 1.88
C TRP A 112 -8.35 19.57 3.41
N LYS A 113 -9.38 19.07 4.09
CA LYS A 113 -9.42 18.92 5.55
C LYS A 113 -9.24 17.45 5.90
N GLY A 114 -8.23 17.13 6.71
CA GLY A 114 -8.07 15.78 7.25
C GLY A 114 -9.16 15.50 8.26
N SER A 115 -9.78 14.33 8.16
CA SER A 115 -10.84 13.93 9.07
C SER A 115 -10.34 12.96 10.14
N ILE A 116 -9.51 11.98 9.75
CA ILE A 116 -9.07 10.89 10.62
C ILE A 116 -7.68 10.43 10.18
N ILE A 117 -6.77 10.28 11.14
CA ILE A 117 -5.59 9.44 11.02
C ILE A 117 -5.79 8.25 11.96
N SER A 118 -5.71 7.04 11.43
CA SER A 118 -5.55 5.84 12.23
C SER A 118 -4.18 5.25 11.94
N THR A 119 -3.46 4.86 12.98
CA THR A 119 -2.17 4.17 12.87
C THR A 119 -2.26 2.78 13.47
N ILE A 120 -1.45 1.86 12.95
CA ILE A 120 -1.32 0.50 13.46
C ILE A 120 0.14 0.06 13.43
N THR A 121 0.64 -0.42 14.57
CA THR A 121 2.01 -0.91 14.74
C THR A 121 2.10 -2.43 14.46
N PRO A 122 3.32 -3.00 14.30
CA PRO A 122 3.51 -4.45 14.10
C PRO A 122 2.94 -5.34 15.22
N ASP A 123 2.85 -4.84 16.44
CA ASP A 123 2.23 -5.46 17.61
C ASP A 123 0.71 -5.21 17.70
N LEU A 124 0.11 -4.68 16.63
CA LEU A 124 -1.33 -4.47 16.47
C LEU A 124 -1.94 -3.44 17.43
N ILE A 125 -1.12 -2.53 17.95
CA ILE A 125 -1.62 -1.38 18.70
C ILE A 125 -2.17 -0.36 17.71
N ILE A 126 -3.44 0.01 17.89
CA ILE A 126 -4.14 0.99 17.06
C ILE A 126 -4.28 2.29 17.82
N ALA A 127 -3.95 3.41 17.18
CA ALA A 127 -4.21 4.75 17.68
C ALA A 127 -4.94 5.58 16.62
N THR A 128 -5.89 6.41 17.04
CA THR A 128 -6.66 7.27 16.14
C THR A 128 -6.65 8.71 16.64
N THR A 129 -6.45 9.67 15.75
CA THR A 129 -6.52 11.11 16.02
C THR A 129 -7.36 11.82 14.95
N SER A 130 -8.02 12.91 15.32
CA SER A 130 -9.01 13.62 14.50
C SER A 130 -8.54 14.99 14.01
N ASP A 131 -7.23 15.23 13.95
CA ASP A 131 -6.69 16.49 13.42
C ASP A 131 -5.48 16.21 12.53
N CYS A 132 -5.66 16.44 11.23
CA CYS A 132 -4.58 16.36 10.25
C CYS A 132 -4.74 17.45 9.21
N GLN A 133 -3.72 18.29 9.10
CA GLN A 133 -3.58 19.15 7.94
C GLN A 133 -3.07 18.32 6.77
N TRP A 134 -3.83 18.33 5.68
CA TRP A 134 -3.37 17.73 4.44
C TRP A 134 -2.08 18.42 3.99
N LYS A 135 -1.12 17.61 3.57
CA LYS A 135 0.10 18.07 2.90
C LYS A 135 0.21 17.36 1.54
N PRO A 136 0.63 18.07 0.49
CA PRO A 136 1.01 17.46 -0.77
C PRO A 136 2.03 16.32 -0.57
N ILE A 137 1.93 15.26 -1.38
CA ILE A 137 2.78 14.08 -1.23
C ILE A 137 4.28 14.41 -1.38
N ASN A 138 4.62 15.33 -2.27
CA ASN A 138 5.98 15.84 -2.49
C ASN A 138 6.55 16.65 -1.30
N GLN A 139 5.70 17.17 -0.41
CA GLN A 139 6.17 17.82 0.82
C GLN A 139 6.42 16.82 1.95
N LEU A 140 5.77 15.64 1.93
CA LEU A 140 5.95 14.60 2.94
C LEU A 140 7.21 13.76 2.72
N ALA A 141 7.59 13.55 1.46
CA ALA A 141 8.74 12.74 1.10
C ALA A 141 9.53 13.39 -0.04
N GLN A 142 10.33 14.40 0.32
CA GLN A 142 11.04 15.26 -0.64
C GLN A 142 12.12 14.53 -1.45
N GLU A 143 12.71 13.47 -0.89
CA GLU A 143 13.74 12.67 -1.55
C GLU A 143 13.18 11.47 -2.34
N ASN A 144 11.86 11.27 -2.29
CA ASN A 144 11.22 10.16 -2.98
C ASN A 144 10.91 10.51 -4.44
N ILE A 145 10.95 9.50 -5.29
CA ILE A 145 10.27 9.59 -6.58
C ILE A 145 8.76 9.50 -6.38
N ILE A 146 8.01 10.08 -7.31
CA ILE A 146 6.54 10.08 -7.31
C ILE A 146 6.08 9.53 -8.65
N VAL A 147 5.27 8.47 -8.61
CA VAL A 147 4.72 7.82 -9.80
C VAL A 147 3.22 7.95 -9.77
N GLY A 148 2.67 8.67 -10.74
CA GLY A 148 1.24 8.77 -10.97
C GLY A 148 0.73 7.60 -11.81
N PHE A 149 -0.43 7.06 -11.44
CA PHE A 149 -1.14 6.05 -12.18
C PHE A 149 -2.53 6.56 -12.55
N SER A 150 -3.15 5.88 -13.51
CA SER A 150 -4.57 6.04 -13.82
C SER A 150 -5.45 5.80 -12.58
N ASN A 151 -6.69 6.29 -12.57
CA ASN A 151 -7.65 6.16 -11.46
C ASN A 151 -7.28 6.93 -10.18
N GLY A 152 -6.50 8.01 -10.32
CA GLY A 152 -6.14 8.90 -9.21
C GLY A 152 -5.21 8.24 -8.18
N VAL A 153 -4.52 7.16 -8.54
CA VAL A 153 -3.54 6.49 -7.67
C VAL A 153 -2.18 7.14 -7.85
N THR A 154 -1.48 7.42 -6.77
CA THR A 154 -0.10 7.93 -6.81
C THR A 154 0.73 7.23 -5.75
N VAL A 155 1.93 6.81 -6.11
CA VAL A 155 2.85 6.14 -5.20
C VAL A 155 4.11 7.00 -5.06
N SER A 156 4.51 7.29 -3.83
CA SER A 156 5.79 7.90 -3.51
C SER A 156 6.66 6.92 -2.74
N LEU A 157 7.88 6.73 -3.22
CA LEU A 157 8.83 5.77 -2.66
C LEU A 157 10.28 6.22 -2.91
N PRO A 158 11.25 5.74 -2.12
CA PRO A 158 12.66 5.96 -2.40
C PRO A 158 13.06 5.44 -3.79
N GLU A 159 13.95 6.15 -4.49
CA GLU A 159 14.50 5.66 -5.78
C GLU A 159 15.36 4.40 -5.59
N THR A 160 16.03 4.32 -4.44
CA THR A 160 16.83 3.18 -4.00
C THR A 160 16.33 2.69 -2.65
N ALA A 161 16.35 1.38 -2.46
CA ALA A 161 15.91 0.75 -1.23
C ALA A 161 16.57 1.42 0.00
N ALA A 162 15.72 1.88 0.93
CA ALA A 162 16.14 2.66 2.08
C ALA A 162 16.66 1.76 3.21
N TYR A 163 17.83 1.16 2.98
CA TYR A 163 18.56 0.40 3.99
C TYR A 163 19.03 1.31 5.12
N ASP A 164 18.86 0.86 6.37
CA ASP A 164 19.47 1.50 7.54
C ASP A 164 19.24 3.02 7.62
N ARG A 165 18.06 3.47 7.17
CA ARG A 165 17.61 4.86 7.26
C ARG A 165 16.10 4.92 7.41
N GLU A 166 15.63 6.01 8.02
CA GLU A 166 14.21 6.34 8.02
C GLU A 166 13.72 6.57 6.59
N SER A 167 12.52 6.09 6.31
CA SER A 167 11.87 6.34 5.03
C SER A 167 10.36 6.20 5.13
N LEU A 168 9.69 6.83 4.18
CA LEU A 168 8.25 6.73 4.00
C LEU A 168 7.97 6.14 2.62
N ILE A 169 6.97 5.28 2.58
CA ILE A 169 6.39 4.81 1.33
C ILE A 169 4.91 5.14 1.39
N ILE A 170 4.44 5.94 0.44
CA ILE A 170 3.11 6.57 0.46
C ILE A 170 2.32 6.08 -0.75
N THR A 171 1.07 5.69 -0.52
CA THR A 171 0.08 5.45 -1.56
C THR A 171 -1.07 6.42 -1.35
N ASP A 172 -1.27 7.32 -2.29
CA ASP A 172 -2.43 8.19 -2.39
C ASP A 172 -3.44 7.60 -3.36
N TRP A 173 -4.71 7.77 -3.04
CA TRP A 173 -5.81 7.48 -3.94
C TRP A 173 -6.86 8.57 -3.84
N LEU A 174 -6.95 9.38 -4.89
CA LEU A 174 -8.05 10.29 -5.08
C LEU A 174 -9.27 9.50 -5.58
N VAL A 175 -10.07 9.05 -4.62
CA VAL A 175 -11.27 8.24 -4.86
C VAL A 175 -12.25 8.98 -5.77
N ASN A 176 -12.42 10.27 -5.49
CA ASN A 176 -13.21 11.22 -6.28
C ASN A 176 -12.72 12.65 -5.98
N PRO A 177 -13.18 13.69 -6.71
CA PRO A 177 -12.69 15.05 -6.52
C PRO A 177 -12.83 15.64 -5.11
N GLY A 178 -13.65 15.04 -4.24
CA GLY A 178 -13.85 15.46 -2.85
C GLY A 178 -13.31 14.49 -1.80
N LEU A 179 -12.71 13.36 -2.19
CA LEU A 179 -12.23 12.33 -1.25
C LEU A 179 -10.86 11.79 -1.65
N LEU A 180 -9.88 12.00 -0.78
CA LEU A 180 -8.53 11.44 -0.88
C LEU A 180 -8.28 10.48 0.27
N LYS A 181 -7.83 9.26 -0.04
CA LYS A 181 -7.28 8.33 0.94
C LYS A 181 -5.77 8.26 0.79
N ARG A 182 -5.06 8.17 1.91
CA ARG A 182 -3.59 8.02 1.96
C ARG A 182 -3.20 6.91 2.91
N GLY A 183 -2.40 5.96 2.41
CA GLY A 183 -1.72 4.96 3.22
C GLY A 183 -0.22 5.27 3.26
N ILE A 184 0.39 5.26 4.45
CA ILE A 184 1.82 5.48 4.63
C ILE A 184 2.42 4.31 5.40
N ARG A 185 3.40 3.61 4.80
CA ARG A 185 4.29 2.71 5.52
C ARG A 185 5.48 3.53 6.05
N HIS A 186 5.69 3.47 7.37
CA HIS A 186 6.80 4.14 8.02
C HIS A 186 7.91 3.13 8.32
N TYR A 187 9.16 3.51 8.05
CA TYR A 187 10.35 2.76 8.40
C TYR A 187 11.24 3.59 9.33
N ASN A 188 11.78 2.96 10.37
CA ASN A 188 12.69 3.62 11.32
C ASN A 188 14.13 3.68 10.77
N GLN A 189 15.06 4.21 11.58
CA GLN A 189 16.49 4.35 11.22
C GLN A 189 17.20 3.03 10.90
N GLU A 190 16.61 1.89 11.23
CA GLU A 190 17.18 0.58 10.91
C GLU A 190 16.60 0.02 9.60
N GLY A 191 15.79 0.78 8.87
CA GLY A 191 15.04 0.29 7.70
C GLY A 191 13.94 -0.72 8.08
N LYS A 192 13.52 -0.73 9.36
CA LYS A 192 12.50 -1.66 9.88
C LYS A 192 11.13 -0.98 9.86
N PHE A 193 10.12 -1.71 9.39
CA PHE A 193 8.73 -1.28 9.42
C PHE A 193 8.31 -0.95 10.86
N SER A 194 7.87 0.28 11.09
CA SER A 194 7.53 0.80 12.41
C SER A 194 6.02 0.88 12.63
N HIS A 195 5.26 1.36 11.64
CA HIS A 195 3.80 1.42 11.67
C HIS A 195 3.23 1.76 10.28
N PHE A 196 1.94 1.51 10.13
CA PHE A 196 1.13 1.95 9.00
C PHE A 196 0.19 3.07 9.46
N SER A 197 0.10 4.13 8.67
CA SER A 197 -0.86 5.22 8.88
C SER A 197 -1.87 5.22 7.74
N LEU A 198 -3.15 5.26 8.06
CA LEU A 198 -4.24 5.47 7.13
C LEU A 198 -4.88 6.83 7.41
N MET A 199 -5.04 7.63 6.37
CA MET A 199 -5.57 8.98 6.45
C MET A 199 -6.70 9.15 5.43
N THR A 200 -7.73 9.89 5.82
CA THR A 200 -8.80 10.32 4.92
C THR A 200 -8.90 11.83 4.93
N PHE A 201 -8.97 12.43 3.75
CA PHE A 201 -9.12 13.86 3.55
C PHE A 201 -10.37 14.12 2.71
N MET A 202 -11.14 15.14 3.12
CA MET A 202 -12.33 15.59 2.41
C MET A 202 -12.16 17.04 1.96
N ARG A 203 -12.71 17.35 0.79
CA ARG A 203 -12.76 18.72 0.25
C ARG A 203 -14.15 19.33 0.45
#